data_AF-A0A2L2WXB9-F1
#
_entry.id   AF-A0A2L2WXB9-F1
#
_cell.length_a   1.000
_cell.length_b   1.000
_cell.length_c   1.000
_cell.angle_alpha   90.00
_cell.angle_beta   90.00
_cell.angle_gamma   90.00
#
_symmetry.space_group_name_H-M   'P 1'
#
loop_
_entity.id
_entity.type
_entity.pdbx_description
1 polymer ?
#
loop_
_entity_poly.entity_id
_entity_poly.type
_entity_poly.pdbx_seq_one_letter_code
_entity_poly.pdbx_strand_id
1 'polypeptide(L)' 'MTIAKQLALVLVKEIIANKRSSHISPDYALRNEVNLLLGQALDSLVADGSLIQRSASVNRYQAYEIPQTPCQPAL' A
#
# COMPACT_ATOMS: atom_id res chain seq x y z
N MET A 1 11.47 -17.27 0.03
CA MET A 1 11.27 -15.80 0.05
C MET A 1 9.78 -15.56 -0.21
N THR A 2 9.07 -14.81 0.63
CA THR A 2 7.64 -14.51 0.41
C THR A 2 7.48 -13.25 -0.44
N ILE A 3 6.32 -13.10 -1.12
CA ILE A 3 5.97 -11.88 -1.86
C ILE A 3 6.03 -10.66 -0.92
N ALA A 4 5.50 -10.79 0.30
CA ALA A 4 5.56 -9.73 1.31
C ALA A 4 7.00 -9.28 1.63
N LYS A 5 7.95 -10.23 1.75
CA LYS A 5 9.36 -9.92 2.00
C LYS A 5 10.01 -9.23 0.80
N GLN A 6 9.64 -9.61 -0.42
CA GLN A 6 10.12 -8.95 -1.64
C GLN A 6 9.56 -7.53 -1.77
N LEU A 7 8.25 -7.35 -1.56
CA LEU A 7 7.59 -6.05 -1.59
C LEU A 7 8.22 -5.09 -0.58
N ALA A 8 8.41 -5.51 0.66
CA ALA A 8 9.06 -4.69 1.69
C ALA A 8 10.46 -4.24 1.27
N LEU A 9 11.26 -5.11 0.63
CA LEU A 9 12.58 -4.75 0.14
C LEU A 9 12.51 -3.74 -1.01
N VAL A 10 11.53 -3.85 -1.92
CA VAL A 10 11.33 -2.90 -3.01
C VAL A 10 10.96 -1.52 -2.46
N LEU A 11 10.00 -1.44 -1.53
CA LEU A 11 9.60 -0.18 -0.90
C LEU A 11 10.79 0.51 -0.19
N VAL A 12 11.61 -0.25 0.54
CA VAL A 12 12.83 0.28 1.17
C VAL A 12 13.81 0.85 0.14
N LYS A 13 14.02 0.16 -0.98
CA LYS A 13 14.91 0.63 -2.05
C LYS A 13 14.40 1.91 -2.69
N GLU A 14 13.10 2.02 -2.91
CA GLU A 14 12.46 3.20 -3.48
C GLU A 14 12.64 4.43 -2.58
N ILE A 15 12.40 4.27 -1.27
CA ILE A 15 12.60 5.35 -0.30
C ILE A 15 14.07 5.80 -0.28
N ILE A 16 15.02 4.86 -0.26
CA ILE A 16 16.45 5.19 -0.29
C ILE A 16 16.81 5.92 -1.59
N ALA A 17 16.29 5.49 -2.74
CA ALA A 17 16.53 6.15 -4.01
C ALA A 17 15.98 7.58 -4.03
N ASN A 18 14.76 7.79 -3.53
CA ASN A 18 14.15 9.11 -3.45
C ASN A 18 14.93 10.05 -2.51
N LYS A 19 15.36 9.57 -1.34
CA LYS A 19 16.20 10.32 -0.42
C LYS A 19 17.53 10.73 -1.04
N ARG A 20 18.20 9.79 -1.73
CA ARG A 20 19.46 10.07 -2.43
C ARG A 20 19.27 11.14 -3.51
N SER A 21 18.19 11.06 -4.29
CA SER A 21 17.82 12.08 -5.28
C SER A 21 17.63 13.46 -4.63
N SER A 22 17.03 13.48 -3.44
CA SER A 22 16.79 14.67 -2.63
C SER A 22 18.00 15.12 -1.81
N HIS A 23 19.17 14.50 -1.97
CA HIS A 23 20.39 14.75 -1.19
C HIS A 23 20.22 14.56 0.33
N ILE A 24 19.24 13.74 0.74
CA ILE A 24 18.98 13.37 2.13
C ILE A 24 19.68 12.04 2.40
N SER A 25 20.44 11.95 3.50
CA SER A 25 21.02 10.69 3.91
C SER A 25 19.92 9.71 4.34
N PRO A 26 19.90 8.47 3.82
CA PRO A 26 18.94 7.47 4.28
C PRO A 26 19.27 7.08 5.73
N ASP A 27 18.47 7.59 6.66
CA ASP A 27 18.52 7.18 8.06
C ASP A 27 17.92 5.77 8.26
N TYR A 28 18.23 5.14 9.39
CA TYR A 28 17.80 3.78 9.74
C TYR A 28 16.31 3.66 10.09
N ALA A 29 15.62 4.78 10.35
CA ALA A 29 14.21 4.83 10.74
C ALA A 29 13.22 4.72 9.56
N LEU A 30 13.48 3.85 8.57
CA LEU A 30 12.68 3.75 7.34
C LEU A 30 11.29 3.15 7.52
N ARG A 31 11.00 2.53 8.68
CA ARG A 31 9.71 1.83 8.91
C ARG A 31 8.51 2.75 8.77
N ASN A 32 8.61 3.99 9.25
CA ASN A 32 7.51 4.95 9.15
C ASN A 32 7.26 5.38 7.70
N GLU A 33 8.33 5.56 6.94
CA GLU A 33 8.26 5.93 5.52
C GLU A 33 7.73 4.77 4.66
N VAL A 34 8.11 3.54 4.98
CA VAL A 34 7.53 2.34 4.36
C VAL A 34 6.03 2.27 4.62
N ASN A 35 5.60 2.49 5.87
CA ASN A 35 4.17 2.50 6.20
C ASN A 35 3.42 3.63 5.48
N LEU A 36 4.03 4.82 5.37
CA LEU A 36 3.46 5.95 4.64
C LEU A 36 3.28 5.63 3.16
N LEU A 37 4.34 5.12 2.51
CA LEU A 37 4.33 4.76 1.09
C LEU A 37 3.31 3.64 0.81
N LEU A 38 3.22 2.65 1.70
CA LEU A 38 2.23 1.59 1.61
C LEU A 38 0.80 2.14 1.76
N GLY A 39 0.57 3.09 2.68
CA GLY A 39 -0.71 3.77 2.83
C GLY A 39 -1.11 4.53 1.56
N GLN A 40 -0.19 5.30 0.97
CA GLN A 40 -0.41 6.02 -0.28
C GLN A 40 -0.70 5.06 -1.46
N ALA A 41 -0.04 3.90 -1.50
CA ALA A 41 -0.30 2.88 -2.49
C ALA A 41 -1.72 2.29 -2.33
N LEU A 42 -2.16 2.03 -1.10
CA LEU A 42 -3.53 1.60 -0.83
C LEU A 42 -4.56 2.66 -1.23
N ASP A 43 -4.30 3.94 -0.92
CA ASP A 43 -5.18 5.05 -1.33
C ASP A 43 -5.24 5.18 -2.87
N SER A 44 -4.12 4.98 -3.56
CA SER A 44 -4.05 4.98 -5.03
C SER A 44 -4.85 3.84 -5.63
N LEU A 45 -4.74 2.63 -5.06
CA LEU A 45 -5.53 1.46 -5.47
C LEU A 45 -7.03 1.65 -5.23
N VAL A 46 -7.41 2.45 -4.23
CA VAL A 46 -8.82 2.83 -4.03
C VAL A 46 -9.25 3.85 -5.09
N ALA A 47 -8.40 4.82 -5.40
CA ALA A 47 -8.69 5.86 -6.39
C ALA A 47 -8.83 5.31 -7.82
N ASP A 48 -8.04 4.29 -8.18
CA ASP A 48 -8.12 3.63 -9.49
C ASP A 48 -9.20 2.53 -9.58
N GLY A 49 -9.87 2.24 -8.46
CA GLY A 49 -10.95 1.26 -8.37
C GLY A 49 -10.51 -0.19 -8.20
N SER A 50 -9.21 -0.48 -8.08
CA SER A 50 -8.67 -1.82 -7.80
C SER A 50 -8.99 -2.31 -6.38
N LEU A 51 -9.23 -1.38 -5.44
CA LEU A 51 -9.68 -1.65 -4.08
C LEU A 51 -10.92 -0.80 -3.75
N ILE A 52 -11.79 -1.34 -2.91
CA ILE A 52 -12.90 -0.61 -2.31
C ILE A 52 -12.58 -0.39 -0.84
N GLN A 53 -12.50 0.87 -0.43
CA GLN A 53 -12.33 1.21 0.97
C GLN A 53 -13.67 1.10 1.71
N ARG A 54 -13.65 0.38 2.83
CA ARG A 54 -14.77 0.21 3.76
C ARG A 54 -14.35 0.64 5.16
N SER A 55 -15.32 0.91 6.01
CA SER A 55 -15.10 1.05 7.44
C SER A 55 -15.45 -0.26 8.12
N ALA A 56 -14.45 -0.93 8.70
CA ALA A 56 -14.67 -2.11 9.53
C ALA A 56 -14.79 -1.71 11.01
N SER A 57 -15.74 -2.36 11.70
CA SER A 57 -16.00 -2.20 13.13
C SER A 57 -16.58 -0.83 13.54
N VAL A 58 -17.09 -0.77 14.77
CA VAL A 58 -17.57 0.47 15.42
C VAL A 58 -16.47 1.53 15.54
N ASN A 59 -15.21 1.11 15.54
CA ASN A 59 -14.03 1.99 15.62
C ASN A 59 -13.61 2.61 14.27
N ARG A 60 -14.34 2.33 13.17
CA ARG A 60 -14.08 2.87 11.82
C ARG A 60 -12.64 2.66 11.33
N TYR A 61 -12.09 1.47 11.54
CA TYR A 61 -10.80 1.14 10.94
C TYR A 61 -10.94 1.06 9.42
N GLN A 62 -9.92 1.54 8.70
CA GLN A 62 -9.85 1.39 7.26
C GLN A 62 -9.75 -0.11 6.93
N ALA A 63 -10.69 -0.59 6.13
CA ALA A 63 -10.69 -1.93 5.58
C ALA A 63 -10.75 -1.85 4.06
N TYR A 64 -10.24 -2.88 3.40
CA TYR A 64 -10.14 -2.92 1.95
C TYR A 64 -10.78 -4.21 1.44
N GLU A 65 -11.55 -4.06 0.37
CA GLU A 65 -12.23 -5.14 -0.33
C GLU A 65 -11.75 -5.15 -1.78
N ILE A 66 -11.47 -6.33 -2.32
CA ILE A 66 -11.18 -6.48 -3.75
C ILE A 66 -12.53 -6.45 -4.48
N PRO A 67 -12.74 -5.55 -5.47
CA PRO A 67 -13.95 -5.58 -6.27
C PRO A 67 -14.12 -6.97 -6.87
N GLN A 68 -15.13 -7.71 -6.43
CA GLN A 68 -15.55 -8.91 -7.13
C GLN A 68 -16.01 -8.45 -8.51
N THR A 69 -15.42 -8.96 -9.59
CA THR A 69 -16.09 -8.92 -10.90
C THR A 69 -17.50 -9.41 -10.64
N PRO A 70 -18.57 -8.65 -10.93
CA PRO A 70 -19.91 -9.11 -10.64
C PRO A 70 -20.04 -10.48 -11.29
N CYS A 71 -20.20 -11.52 -10.47
CA CYS A 71 -20.54 -12.84 -10.97
C CYS A 71 -21.76 -12.60 -11.85
N GLN A 72 -21.58 -12.77 -13.17
CA GLN A 72 -22.72 -12.85 -14.07
C GLN A 72 -23.71 -13.82 -13.40
N PRO A 73 -24.98 -13.43 -13.21
CA PRO A 73 -25.97 -14.40 -12.82
C PRO A 73 -25.89 -15.49 -13.89
N ALA A 74 -25.65 -16.72 -13.47
CA ALA A 74 -25.79 -17.86 -14.35
C ALA A 74 -27.21 -17.82 -14.92
N LEU A 75 -27.32 -17.50 -16.20
CA LEU A 75 -28.52 -17.69 -17.02
C LEU A 75 -28.43 -19.06 -17.67
#